data_AF-A0A1I3G0U6-F1
#
_entry.id   AF-A0A1I3G0U6-F1
#
_cell.length_a   1.000
_cell.length_b   1.000
_cell.length_c   1.000
_cell.angle_alpha   90.00
_cell.angle_beta   90.00
_cell.angle_gamma   90.00
#
_symmetry.space_group_name_H-M   'P 1'
#
loop_
_entity.id
_entity.type
_entity.pdbx_description
1 polymer ?
#
loop_
_entity_poly.entity_id
_entity_poly.type
_entity_poly.pdbx_seq_one_letter_code
_entity_poly.pdbx_strand_id
1 'polypeptide(L)'
;MTPLPLPADAALPLPADVARELEGRHPGWVVLWRCWACRYWAFPCWITTGPEPVEARHADDLLTLIEEVEAQHPALPHSGQHAG
;
A
#
# COMPACT_ATOMS: atom_id res chain seq x y z
N MET A 1 44.56 -5.93 -11.58
CA MET A 1 43.35 -6.78 -11.50
C MET A 1 42.32 -6.00 -10.70
N THR A 2 41.39 -5.34 -11.39
CA THR A 2 40.26 -4.65 -10.76
C THR A 2 39.19 -5.69 -10.47
N PRO A 3 38.68 -5.83 -9.24
CA PRO A 3 37.58 -6.75 -8.98
C PRO A 3 36.36 -6.25 -9.75
N LEU A 4 35.77 -7.12 -10.58
CA LEU A 4 34.48 -6.84 -11.21
C LEU A 4 33.45 -6.63 -10.09
N PRO A 5 32.61 -5.59 -10.15
CA PRO A 5 31.46 -5.50 -9.26
C PRO A 5 30.55 -6.70 -9.58
N LEU A 6 30.40 -7.60 -8.62
CA LEU A 6 29.39 -8.65 -8.71
C LEU A 6 28.03 -7.96 -8.92
N PRO A 7 27.19 -8.45 -9.84
CA PRO A 7 25.84 -7.94 -9.97
C PRO A 7 25.21 -8.01 -8.58
N ALA A 8 24.70 -6.88 -8.09
CA ALA A 8 23.96 -6.86 -6.84
C ALA A 8 22.94 -7.99 -6.93
N ASP A 9 23.17 -9.00 -6.10
CA ASP A 9 22.26 -10.08 -5.81
C ASP A 9 20.87 -9.46 -5.83
N ALA A 10 19.99 -9.94 -6.71
CA ALA A 10 18.62 -9.44 -6.79
C ALA A 10 17.90 -9.91 -5.52
N ALA A 11 18.30 -9.34 -4.39
CA ALA A 11 17.74 -9.57 -3.09
C ALA A 11 16.27 -9.19 -3.23
N LEU A 12 15.41 -10.16 -2.99
CA LEU A 12 13.98 -9.91 -2.99
C LEU A 12 13.72 -8.74 -2.04
N PRO A 13 12.90 -7.75 -2.45
CA PRO A 13 12.65 -6.58 -1.65
C PRO A 13 12.12 -7.01 -0.27
N LEU A 14 12.57 -6.33 0.78
CA LEU A 14 12.09 -6.64 2.11
C LEU A 14 10.58 -6.34 2.16
N PRO A 15 9.79 -7.08 2.95
CA PRO A 15 8.35 -6.83 3.06
C PRO A 15 8.01 -5.37 3.43
N ALA A 16 8.86 -4.72 4.23
CA ALA A 16 8.67 -3.30 4.57
C ALA A 16 8.87 -2.36 3.36
N ASP A 17 9.79 -2.69 2.45
CA ASP A 17 9.98 -1.91 1.21
C ASP A 17 8.79 -2.08 0.27
N VAL A 18 8.26 -3.30 0.15
CA VAL A 18 7.05 -3.59 -0.63
C VAL A 18 5.83 -2.85 -0.07
N ALA A 19 5.68 -2.81 1.26
CA ALA A 19 4.63 -2.05 1.92
C ALA A 19 4.72 -0.55 1.59
N ARG A 20 5.92 0.03 1.64
CA ARG A 20 6.15 1.45 1.32
C ARG A 20 5.89 1.75 -0.17
N GLU A 21 6.22 0.83 -1.05
CA GLU A 21 5.93 0.97 -2.48
C GLU A 21 4.42 0.94 -2.74
N LEU A 22 3.68 0.04 -2.09
CA LEU A 22 2.22 -0.01 -2.16
C LEU A 22 1.59 1.29 -1.65
N GLU A 23 2.04 1.80 -0.51
CA GLU A 23 1.59 3.10 0.02
C GLU A 23 1.80 4.24 -0.99
N GLY A 24 2.98 4.29 -1.63
CA GLY A 24 3.29 5.30 -2.65
C GLY A 24 2.40 5.23 -3.89
N ARG A 25 1.87 4.04 -4.22
CA ARG A 25 0.93 3.84 -5.34
C ARG A 25 -0.51 4.16 -4.98
N HIS A 26 -0.86 4.12 -3.69
CA HIS A 26 -2.23 4.31 -3.20
C HIS A 26 -2.26 5.41 -2.12
N PRO A 27 -2.24 6.71 -2.52
CA PRO A 27 -2.00 7.85 -1.62
C PRO A 27 -3.09 8.09 -0.57
N GLY A 28 -4.22 7.37 -0.65
CA GLY A 28 -5.23 7.39 0.39
C GLY A 28 -4.96 6.38 1.52
N TRP A 29 -4.04 5.44 1.35
CA TRP A 29 -3.84 4.35 2.29
C TRP A 29 -2.55 4.55 3.07
N VAL A 30 -2.55 4.06 4.31
CA VAL A 30 -1.33 3.78 5.06
C VAL A 30 -1.11 2.28 5.03
N VAL A 31 0.06 1.83 4.58
CA VAL A 31 0.37 0.41 4.41
C VAL A 31 1.55 0.01 5.28
N LEU A 32 1.36 -1.02 6.12
CA LEU A 32 2.32 -1.43 7.13
C LEU A 32 2.58 -2.94 7.06
N TRP A 33 3.84 -3.34 7.16
CA TRP A 33 4.22 -4.74 7.41
C TRP A 33 4.35 -5.01 8.91
N ARG A 34 3.58 -5.98 9.43
CA ARG A 34 3.68 -6.42 10.83
C ARG A 34 4.53 -7.69 10.91
N CYS A 35 5.81 -7.52 11.23
CA CYS A 35 6.80 -8.61 11.29
C CYS A 35 6.39 -9.78 12.19
N TRP A 36 5.72 -9.53 13.32
CA TRP A 36 5.31 -10.58 14.27
C TRP A 36 4.10 -11.38 13.80
N ALA A 37 3.26 -10.81 12.93
CA ALA A 37 2.09 -11.48 12.36
C ALA A 37 2.36 -12.04 10.96
N CYS A 38 3.49 -11.66 10.35
CA CYS A 38 3.83 -11.90 8.96
C CYS A 38 2.68 -11.51 8.01
N ARG A 39 2.11 -10.31 8.21
CA ARG A 39 1.00 -9.77 7.41
C ARG A 39 1.21 -8.30 7.09
N TYR A 40 0.73 -7.92 5.91
CA TYR A 40 0.50 -6.55 5.52
C TYR A 40 -0.85 -6.08 6.01
N TRP A 41 -0.91 -4.83 6.42
CA TRP A 41 -2.12 -4.13 6.84
C TRP A 41 -2.24 -2.85 6.03
N ALA A 42 -3.45 -2.52 5.59
CA ALA A 42 -3.75 -1.28 4.89
C ALA A 42 -4.93 -0.57 5.56
N PHE A 43 -4.74 0.72 5.84
CA PHE A 43 -5.71 1.58 6.51
C PHE A 43 -6.15 2.70 5.58
N PRO A 44 -7.45 2.87 5.33
CA PRO A 44 -7.96 3.97 4.50
C PRO A 44 -7.93 5.28 5.32
N CYS A 45 -7.34 6.34 4.77
CA CYS A 45 -7.15 7.62 5.48
C CYS A 45 -8.18 8.70 5.11
N TRP A 46 -9.05 8.46 4.15
CA TRP A 46 -10.00 9.45 3.62
C TRP A 46 -11.42 9.31 4.20
N ILE A 47 -11.64 8.40 5.13
CA ILE A 47 -12.98 8.07 5.62
C ILE A 47 -12.93 7.81 7.13
N THR A 48 -13.85 8.45 7.86
CA THR A 48 -13.91 8.40 9.33
C THR A 48 -14.87 7.34 9.86
N THR A 49 -15.71 6.76 8.99
CA THR A 49 -16.76 5.79 9.33
C THR A 49 -16.84 4.72 8.23
N GLY A 50 -16.22 3.56 8.49
CA GLY A 50 -15.93 2.51 7.50
C GLY A 50 -14.80 2.89 6.53
N PRO A 51 -14.29 1.98 5.68
CA PRO A 51 -14.19 0.53 5.88
C PRO A 51 -13.13 0.19 6.94
N GLU A 52 -13.25 -1.01 7.51
CA GLU A 52 -12.25 -1.55 8.42
C GLU A 52 -10.90 -1.71 7.73
N PRO A 53 -9.78 -1.72 8.48
CA PRO A 53 -8.47 -2.04 7.93
C PRO A 53 -8.50 -3.41 7.25
N VAL A 54 -7.88 -3.51 6.08
CA VAL A 54 -7.72 -4.80 5.38
C VAL A 54 -6.33 -5.36 5.65
N GLU A 55 -6.21 -6.68 5.72
CA GLU A 55 -4.94 -7.35 5.93
C GLU A 55 -4.78 -8.59 5.06
N ALA A 56 -3.53 -8.86 4.64
CA ALA A 56 -3.19 -10.05 3.86
C ALA A 56 -1.75 -10.50 4.14
N ARG A 57 -1.44 -11.78 3.86
CA ARG A 57 -0.07 -12.30 3.99
C ARG A 57 0.81 -11.91 2.81
N HIS A 58 0.22 -11.75 1.63
CA HIS A 58 0.89 -11.41 0.39
C HIS A 58 0.53 -10.00 -0.08
N ALA A 59 1.46 -9.35 -0.75
CA ALA A 59 1.30 -7.98 -1.24
C ALA A 59 0.24 -7.88 -2.34
N ASP A 60 0.18 -8.87 -3.25
CA ASP A 60 -0.81 -8.91 -4.34
C ASP A 60 -2.24 -9.10 -3.81
N ASP A 61 -2.41 -9.93 -2.79
CA ASP A 61 -3.70 -10.11 -2.11
C ASP A 61 -4.13 -8.80 -1.43
N LEU A 62 -3.19 -8.11 -0.77
CA LEU A 62 -3.47 -6.81 -0.14
C LEU A 62 -3.88 -5.77 -1.19
N LEU A 63 -3.19 -5.74 -2.32
CA LEU A 63 -3.50 -4.84 -3.43
C LEU A 63 -4.92 -5.08 -3.95
N THR A 64 -5.29 -6.35 -4.15
CA THR A 64 -6.64 -6.71 -4.59
C THR A 64 -7.70 -6.19 -3.61
N LEU A 65 -7.49 -6.38 -2.30
CA LEU A 65 -8.40 -5.88 -1.26
C LEU A 65 -8.49 -4.34 -1.23
N ILE A 66 -7.36 -3.65 -1.42
CA ILE A 66 -7.28 -2.19 -1.54
C ILE A 66 -8.15 -1.71 -2.71
N GLU A 67 -7.97 -2.30 -3.89
CA GLU A 67 -8.72 -1.95 -5.11
C GLU A 67 -10.22 -2.26 -4.97
N GLU A 68 -10.58 -3.37 -4.33
CA GLU A 68 -11.97 -3.73 -4.03
C GLU A 68 -12.64 -2.71 -3.11
N VAL A 69 -11.92 -2.23 -2.09
CA VAL A 69 -12.40 -1.19 -1.18
C VAL A 69 -12.56 0.14 -1.91
N GLU A 70 -11.57 0.53 -2.71
CA GLU A 70 -11.63 1.75 -3.52
C GLU A 70 -12.80 1.72 -4.52
N ALA A 71 -13.08 0.56 -5.13
CA ALA A 71 -14.20 0.37 -6.05
C ALA A 71 -15.57 0.47 -5.35
N GLN A 72 -15.68 -0.03 -4.12
CA GLN A 72 -16.90 0.05 -3.31
C GLN A 72 -17.12 1.44 -2.71
N HIS A 73 -16.04 2.20 -2.52
CA HIS A 73 -16.04 3.53 -1.94
C HIS A 73 -15.39 4.52 -2.91
N PRO A 74 -16.02 4.80 -4.06
CA PRO A 74 -15.50 5.79 -4.99
C PRO A 74 -15.37 7.11 -4.21
N ALA A 75 -14.14 7.58 -4.05
CA ALA A 75 -13.86 8.86 -3.42
C ALA A 75 -14.70 9.90 -4.15
N LEU A 76 -15.70 10.46 -3.46
CA LEU A 76 -16.49 11.55 -4.02
C LEU A 76 -15.48 12.62 -4.45
N PRO A 77 -15.46 13.05 -5.74
CA PRO A 77 -14.68 14.21 -6.09
C PRO A 77 -15.16 15.34 -5.17
N HIS A 78 -14.22 16.01 -4.52
CA HIS A 78 -14.50 17.20 -3.71
C HIS A 78 -15.23 18.20 -4.62
N SER A 79 -16.57 18.13 -4.63
CA SER A 79 -17.42 19.04 -5.36
C SER A 79 -17.55 20.29 -4.50
N GLY A 80 -16.51 21.11 -4.53
CA GLY A 80 -16.47 22.37 -3.81
C GLY A 80 -15.04 22.89 -3.69
N GLN A 81 -14.67 23.80 -4.59
CA GLN A 81 -14.23 25.16 -4.27
C GLN A 81 -13.32 25.72 -5.38
N HIS A 82 -13.92 26.10 -6.51
CA HIS A 82 -13.41 27.19 -7.36
C HIS A 82 -14.61 27.86 -8.03
N ALA A 83 -15.34 28.62 -7.22
CA ALA A 83 -16.19 29.71 -7.70
C ALA A 83 -15.83 30.91 -6.81
N GLY A 84 -15.14 31.87 -7.41
CA GLY A 84 -14.64 33.11 -6.81
C GLY A 84 -13.86 33.88 -7.85
#